data_AF-L1IWW2-F1
#
_entry.id   AF-L1IWW2-F1
#
_cell.length_a   1.000
_cell.length_b   1.000
_cell.length_c   1.000
_cell.angle_alpha   90.00
_cell.angle_beta   90.00
_cell.angle_gamma   90.00
#
_symmetry.space_group_name_H-M   'P 1'
#
loop_
_entity.id
_entity.type
_entity.pdbx_description
1 polymer ?
#
loop_
_entity_poly.entity_id
_entity_poly.type
_entity_poly.pdbx_seq_one_letter_code
_entity_poly.pdbx_strand_id
1 'polypeptide(L)'
;KVTVFHGHRPPNISVKAYLERIKTFGGCSTCCFVLGLLYLERLASSDATYLLNSYNMHRLVLTAVMVATKFVDDFYFSNSYWSKVGGIQNDELNGLELEFL
;
A
#
# COMPACT_ATOMS: atom_id res chain seq x y z
N LYS A 1 4.84 17.21 7.00
CA LYS A 1 5.80 16.38 7.79
C LYS A 1 6.12 15.14 6.96
N VAL A 2 7.38 14.72 6.91
CA VAL A 2 7.77 13.52 6.15
C VAL A 2 7.43 12.28 6.99
N THR A 3 6.82 11.28 6.37
CA THR A 3 6.47 9.99 6.98
C THR A 3 7.29 8.86 6.34
N VAL A 4 7.30 7.67 6.95
CA VAL A 4 7.97 6.47 6.38
C VAL A 4 7.41 6.07 5.01
N PHE A 5 6.20 6.53 4.67
CA PHE A 5 5.59 6.31 3.36
C PHE A 5 6.15 7.22 2.27
N HIS A 6 6.91 8.27 2.59
CA HIS A 6 7.47 9.16 1.57
C HIS A 6 8.74 8.55 0.96
N GLY A 7 8.74 8.38 -0.36
CA GLY A 7 9.95 8.09 -1.12
C GLY A 7 10.82 9.33 -1.33
N HIS A 8 12.12 9.12 -1.57
CA HIS A 8 13.07 10.19 -1.90
C HIS A 8 12.72 10.93 -3.22
N ARG A 9 12.06 10.22 -4.14
CA ARG A 9 11.56 10.75 -5.41
C ARG A 9 10.26 10.05 -5.80
N PRO A 10 9.38 10.70 -6.58
CA PRO A 10 8.21 10.04 -7.14
C PRO A 10 8.63 8.85 -8.02
N PRO A 11 7.97 7.69 -7.92
CA PRO A 11 8.24 6.58 -8.82
C PRO A 11 7.89 6.92 -10.28
N ASN A 12 8.68 6.39 -11.22
CA ASN A 12 8.45 6.57 -12.66
C ASN A 12 7.19 5.84 -13.15
N ILE A 13 6.74 4.81 -12.43
CA ILE A 13 5.52 4.08 -12.75
C ILE A 13 4.29 4.89 -12.33
N SER A 14 3.32 5.04 -13.23
CA SER A 14 2.06 5.71 -12.88
C SER A 14 1.29 4.92 -11.83
N VAL A 15 0.49 5.62 -11.04
CA VAL A 15 -0.35 5.02 -9.99
C VAL A 15 -1.30 3.99 -10.57
N LYS A 16 -1.89 4.28 -11.73
CA LYS A 16 -2.76 3.36 -12.46
C LYS A 16 -2.02 2.08 -12.83
N ALA A 17 -0.84 2.18 -13.44
CA ALA A 17 -0.05 1.01 -13.80
C ALA A 17 0.40 0.21 -12.58
N TYR A 18 0.68 0.89 -11.47
CA TYR A 18 1.03 0.26 -10.20
C TYR A 18 -0.16 -0.47 -9.56
N LEU A 19 -1.36 0.11 -9.60
CA LEU A 19 -2.60 -0.55 -9.17
C LEU A 19 -2.92 -1.78 -10.03
N GLU A 20 -2.78 -1.69 -11.36
CA GLU A 20 -2.94 -2.84 -12.24
C GLU A 20 -1.92 -3.94 -11.91
N ARG A 21 -0.66 -3.59 -11.64
CA ARG A 21 0.35 -4.54 -11.17
C ARG A 21 -0.09 -5.23 -9.87
N ILE A 22 -0.58 -4.48 -8.88
CA ILE A 22 -1.09 -5.06 -7.62
C ILE A 22 -2.28 -5.98 -7.90
N LYS A 23 -3.21 -5.59 -8.78
CA LYS A 23 -4.36 -6.40 -9.15
C LYS A 23 -3.96 -7.70 -9.85
N THR A 24 -2.99 -7.65 -10.75
CA THR A 24 -2.51 -8.83 -11.49
C THR A 24 -1.73 -9.80 -10.61
N PHE A 25 -0.85 -9.29 -9.73
CA PHE A 25 0.10 -10.13 -9.00
C PHE A 25 -0.21 -10.30 -7.52
N GLY A 26 -1.06 -9.46 -6.93
CA GLY A 26 -1.36 -9.47 -5.49
C GLY A 26 -2.27 -10.61 -5.04
N GLY A 27 -3.00 -11.24 -5.96
CA GLY A 27 -3.89 -12.38 -5.65
C GLY A 27 -4.97 -12.07 -4.62
N CYS A 28 -5.42 -10.82 -4.54
CA CYS A 28 -6.44 -10.37 -3.60
C CYS A 28 -7.80 -10.18 -4.25
N SER A 29 -8.86 -10.28 -3.45
CA SER A 29 -10.22 -9.98 -3.88
C SER A 29 -10.37 -8.51 -4.25
N THR A 30 -11.23 -8.21 -5.22
CA THR A 30 -11.48 -6.82 -5.67
C THR A 30 -11.98 -5.92 -4.53
N CYS A 31 -12.67 -6.46 -3.53
CA CYS A 31 -13.12 -5.73 -2.35
C CYS A 31 -11.95 -5.14 -1.54
N CYS A 32 -10.76 -5.75 -1.56
CA CYS A 32 -9.58 -5.26 -0.86
C CYS A 32 -9.12 -3.88 -1.39
N PHE A 33 -9.38 -3.56 -2.66
CA PHE A 33 -9.10 -2.23 -3.21
C PHE A 33 -10.06 -1.18 -2.66
N VAL A 34 -11.34 -1.53 -2.52
CA VAL A 34 -12.36 -0.63 -1.95
C VAL A 34 -12.06 -0.38 -0.47
N LEU A 35 -11.71 -1.43 0.27
CA LEU A 35 -11.32 -1.32 1.68
C LEU A 35 -10.00 -0.55 1.85
N GLY A 36 -9.01 -0.81 0.98
CA GLY A 36 -7.77 -0.04 0.96
C GLY A 36 -8.00 1.45 0.77
N LEU A 37 -8.90 1.85 -0.15
CA LEU A 37 -9.30 3.25 -0.32
C LEU A 37 -9.95 3.83 0.95
N LEU A 38 -10.84 3.07 1.59
CA LEU A 38 -11.47 3.50 2.85
C LEU A 38 -10.43 3.66 3.97
N TYR A 39 -9.43 2.79 4.05
CA TYR A 39 -8.35 2.92 5.02
C TYR A 39 -7.50 4.16 4.77
N LEU A 40 -7.18 4.46 3.52
CA LEU A 40 -6.45 5.68 3.15
C LEU A 40 -7.24 6.95 3.47
N GLU A 41 -8.56 6.96 3.22
CA GLU A 41 -9.43 8.07 3.57
C GLU A 41 -9.47 8.31 5.08
N ARG A 42 -9.60 7.23 5.87
CA ARG A 42 -9.57 7.31 7.34
C ARG A 42 -8.24 7.83 7.86
N LEU A 43 -7.13 7.33 7.30
CA LEU A 43 -5.77 7.72 7.70
C LEU A 43 -5.50 9.20 7.37
N ALA A 44 -5.90 9.67 6.19
CA ALA A 44 -5.76 11.08 5.83
C ALA A 44 -6.67 12.01 6.65
N SER A 45 -7.83 11.51 7.10
CA SER A 45 -8.75 12.26 7.96
C SER A 45 -8.27 12.36 9.41
N SER A 46 -7.54 11.35 9.91
CA SER A 46 -6.98 11.37 11.26
C SER A 46 -5.71 12.21 11.34
N ASP A 47 -4.86 12.15 10.32
CA ASP A 47 -3.63 12.96 10.24
C ASP A 47 -3.35 13.38 8.79
N ALA A 48 -3.42 14.69 8.55
CA ALA A 48 -3.19 15.31 7.25
C ALA A 48 -1.79 15.05 6.65
N THR A 49 -0.82 14.56 7.44
CA THR A 49 0.51 14.18 6.94
C THR A 49 0.48 12.96 6.03
N TYR A 50 -0.59 12.16 6.06
CA TYR A 50 -0.84 11.03 5.17
C TYR A 50 -1.66 11.37 3.93
N LEU A 51 -1.97 12.65 3.69
CA LEU A 51 -2.64 13.07 2.47
C LEU A 51 -1.84 12.61 1.24
N LEU A 52 -2.54 11.98 0.30
CA LEU A 52 -1.93 11.36 -0.87
C LEU A 52 -1.23 12.41 -1.74
N ASN A 53 0.01 12.12 -2.11
CA ASN A 53 0.81 12.89 -3.04
C ASN A 53 1.76 11.97 -3.83
N SER A 54 2.47 12.53 -4.80
CA SER A 54 3.34 11.78 -5.70
C SER A 54 4.54 11.08 -5.02
N TYR A 55 4.88 11.44 -3.78
CA TYR A 55 5.98 10.86 -3.02
C TYR A 55 5.54 9.70 -2.13
N ASN A 56 4.29 9.67 -1.67
CA ASN A 56 3.82 8.68 -0.69
C ASN A 56 2.82 7.65 -1.25
N MET A 57 2.13 7.95 -2.36
CA MET A 57 0.96 7.20 -2.75
C MET A 57 1.22 5.74 -3.11
N HIS A 58 2.35 5.41 -3.73
CA HIS A 58 2.65 4.01 -4.09
C HIS A 58 2.85 3.14 -2.84
N ARG A 59 3.50 3.66 -1.81
CA ARG A 59 3.74 2.95 -0.55
C ARG A 59 2.45 2.84 0.25
N LEU A 60 1.67 3.92 0.32
CA LEU A 60 0.37 3.93 0.99
C LEU A 60 -0.62 2.96 0.34
N VAL A 61 -0.76 2.99 -0.99
CA VAL A 61 -1.67 2.08 -1.71
C VAL A 61 -1.24 0.62 -1.58
N LEU A 62 0.06 0.32 -1.72
CA LEU A 62 0.57 -1.03 -1.53
C LEU A 62 0.22 -1.56 -0.13
N THR A 63 0.50 -0.77 0.90
CA THR A 63 0.31 -1.16 2.29
C THR A 63 -1.18 -1.30 2.61
N ALA A 64 -2.00 -0.33 2.21
CA ALA A 64 -3.44 -0.35 2.46
C ALA A 64 -4.15 -1.55 1.81
N VAL A 65 -3.81 -1.88 0.56
CA VAL A 65 -4.40 -3.04 -0.13
C VAL A 65 -3.90 -4.34 0.49
N MET A 66 -2.59 -4.47 0.76
CA MET A 66 -2.03 -5.66 1.42
C MET A 66 -2.67 -5.92 2.78
N VAL A 67 -2.79 -4.88 3.61
CA VAL A 67 -3.43 -4.97 4.92
C VAL A 67 -4.89 -5.39 4.74
N ALA A 68 -5.65 -4.76 3.84
CA ALA A 68 -7.03 -5.17 3.55
C ALA A 68 -7.10 -6.66 3.16
N THR A 69 -6.19 -7.16 2.33
CA THR A 69 -6.11 -8.58 1.95
C THR A 69 -5.91 -9.48 3.15
N LYS A 70 -4.96 -9.16 4.05
CA LYS A 70 -4.71 -9.97 5.25
C LYS A 70 -5.88 -10.01 6.22
N PHE A 71 -6.68 -8.95 6.27
CA PHE A 71 -7.84 -8.86 7.16
C PHE A 71 -9.11 -9.51 6.59
N VAL A 72 -9.25 -9.55 5.27
CA VAL A 72 -10.53 -9.87 4.63
C VAL A 72 -10.51 -11.18 3.86
N ASP A 73 -9.39 -11.50 3.19
CA ASP A 73 -9.30 -12.71 2.38
C ASP A 73 -8.82 -13.90 3.24
N ASP A 74 -9.48 -15.06 3.09
CA ASP A 74 -9.11 -16.30 3.80
C ASP A 74 -7.70 -16.79 3.42
N PHE A 75 -7.27 -16.50 2.18
CA PHE A 75 -5.96 -16.83 1.66
C PHE A 75 -5.24 -15.55 1.23
N TYR A 76 -4.06 -15.32 1.80
CA TYR A 76 -3.23 -14.17 1.49
C TYR A 76 -1.75 -14.55 1.39
N PHE A 77 -1.00 -13.79 0.60
CA PHE A 77 0.45 -13.97 0.49
C PHE A 77 1.23 -13.27 1.60
N SER A 78 2.44 -13.76 1.87
CA SER A 78 3.34 -13.15 2.86
C SER A 78 3.86 -11.77 2.43
N ASN A 79 4.38 -10.99 3.38
CA ASN A 79 5.05 -9.71 3.09
C ASN A 79 6.25 -9.88 2.14
N SER A 80 6.94 -11.02 2.21
CA SER A 80 8.05 -11.32 1.31
C SER A 80 7.61 -11.44 -0.16
N TYR A 81 6.36 -11.81 -0.40
CA TYR A 81 5.76 -11.84 -1.72
C TYR A 81 5.24 -10.45 -2.11
N TRP A 82 4.50 -9.78 -1.22
CA TRP A 82 3.97 -8.43 -1.45
C TRP A 82 5.07 -7.39 -1.69
N SER A 83 6.24 -7.53 -1.05
CA SER A 83 7.40 -6.66 -1.29
C SER A 83 7.95 -6.81 -2.71
N LYS A 84 7.91 -8.03 -3.28
CA LYS A 84 8.23 -8.26 -4.71
C LYS A 84 7.17 -7.66 -5.63
N VAL A 85 5.89 -7.74 -5.28
CA VAL A 85 4.79 -7.08 -6.01
C VAL A 85 4.95 -5.56 -5.96
N GLY A 86 5.34 -5.00 -4.82
CA GLY A 86 5.56 -3.57 -4.63
C GLY A 86 6.87 -3.04 -5.20
N GLY A 87 7.87 -3.92 -5.40
CA GLY A 87 9.21 -3.52 -5.80
C GLY A 87 9.98 -2.77 -4.70
N ILE A 88 9.76 -3.15 -3.44
CA ILE A 88 10.45 -2.60 -2.26
C ILE A 88 11.09 -3.71 -1.44
N GLN A 89 11.94 -3.37 -0.47
CA GLN A 89 12.52 -4.40 0.39
C GLN A 89 11.47 -4.99 1.34
N ASN A 90 11.65 -6.25 1.75
CA ASN A 90 10.72 -6.90 2.67
C ASN A 90 10.69 -6.20 4.04
N ASP A 91 11.85 -5.84 4.58
CA ASP A 91 11.95 -5.18 5.88
C ASP A 91 11.32 -3.79 5.86
N GLU A 92 11.46 -3.10 4.72
CA GLU A 92 10.79 -1.85 4.46
C GLU A 92 9.26 -2.03 4.46
N LEU A 93 8.72 -3.02 3.76
CA LEU A 93 7.28 -3.29 3.76
C LEU A 93 6.76 -3.66 5.16
N ASN A 94 7.53 -4.42 5.94
CA ASN A 94 7.17 -4.75 7.32
C ASN A 94 7.07 -3.47 8.18
N GLY A 95 8.01 -2.54 8.02
CA GLY A 95 7.96 -1.24 8.70
C GLY A 95 6.76 -0.39 8.26
N LEU A 96 6.44 -0.39 6.96
CA LEU A 96 5.25 0.32 6.45
C LEU A 96 3.96 -0.27 7.02
N GLU A 97 3.85 -1.59 7.12
CA GLU A 97 2.70 -2.26 7.72
C GLU A 97 2.54 -1.89 9.20
N LEU A 98 3.63 -1.90 9.96
CA LEU A 98 3.61 -1.55 11.39
C LEU A 98 3.21 -0.10 11.63
N GLU A 99 3.62 0.85 10.79
CA GLU A 99 3.19 2.25 10.91
C GLU A 99 1.71 2.44 10.50
N PHE A 100 1.21 1.58 9.60
CA PHE A 100 -0.15 1.69 9.08
C PHE A 100 -1.22 1.19 10.06
N LEU A 101 -0.88 0.23 10.93
CA LEU A 101 -1.77 -0.41 11.90
C LEU A 101 -1.74 0.28 13.26
#